data_AF-A0A9X0A048-F1
#
_entry.id   AF-A0A9X0A048-F1
#
_cell.length_a   1.000
_cell.length_b   1.000
_cell.length_c   1.000
_cell.angle_alpha   90.00
_cell.angle_beta   90.00
_cell.angle_gamma   90.00
#
_symmetry.space_group_name_H-M   'P 1'
#
loop_
_entity.id
_entity.type
_entity.pdbx_description
1 polymer ?
#
loop_
_entity_poly.entity_id
_entity_poly.type
_entity_poly.pdbx_seq_one_letter_code
_entity_poly.pdbx_strand_id
1 'polypeptide(L)'
;MGLALSSYKSKRKEKKYYKRSLDQHQSSAGSRPGAETAHVDCEVAEMEGDVQALERKLFLEEIALNVTDERCDFLDKNHRLLQNNESGLHRQSTVCNASLEELKLKQEACQFSQFQKANPLEDWIVCSLPNIFFNDLQL
;
A
#
# COMPACT_ATOMS: atom_id res chain seq x y z
N MET A 1 -2.46 46.89 62.58
CA MET A 1 -1.62 47.75 61.69
C MET A 1 -0.30 47.09 61.21
N GLY A 2 -0.05 45.79 61.45
CA GLY A 2 1.25 45.16 61.10
C GLY A 2 1.41 44.61 59.67
N LEU A 3 0.31 44.35 58.95
CA LEU A 3 0.35 43.69 57.64
C LEU A 3 0.68 44.63 56.47
N ALA A 4 0.28 45.90 56.56
CA ALA A 4 0.56 46.89 55.50
C ALA A 4 2.05 47.28 55.42
N LEU A 5 2.73 47.35 56.58
CA LEU A 5 4.15 47.70 56.66
C LEU A 5 5.08 46.57 56.18
N SER A 6 4.69 45.30 56.35
CA SER A 6 5.47 44.17 55.84
C SER A 6 5.41 44.09 54.31
N SER A 7 4.23 44.32 53.72
CA SER A 7 4.04 44.37 52.26
C SER A 7 4.87 45.49 51.61
N TYR A 8 4.88 46.68 52.21
CA TYR A 8 5.66 47.81 51.69
C TYR A 8 7.18 47.55 51.74
N LYS A 9 7.68 46.96 52.84
CA LYS A 9 9.10 46.59 52.95
C LYS A 9 9.51 45.47 52.00
N SER A 10 8.60 44.52 51.70
CA SER A 10 8.85 43.45 50.74
C SER A 10 8.96 44.00 49.31
N LYS A 11 8.01 44.84 48.89
CA LYS A 11 8.04 45.47 47.56
C LYS A 11 9.27 46.36 47.33
N ARG A 12 9.76 47.02 48.38
CA ARG A 12 11.00 47.83 48.30
C ARG A 12 12.27 46.97 48.16
N LYS A 13 12.29 45.77 48.74
CA LYS A 13 13.41 44.82 48.59
C LYS A 13 13.41 44.18 47.22
N GLU A 14 12.24 43.78 46.69
CA GLU A 14 12.09 43.31 45.30
C GLU A 14 12.55 44.36 44.30
N LYS A 15 12.12 45.63 44.44
CA LYS A 15 12.53 46.69 43.51
C LYS A 15 14.03 46.96 43.53
N LYS A 16 14.69 46.80 44.68
CA LYS A 16 16.16 46.87 44.80
C LYS A 16 16.85 45.66 44.16
N TYR A 17 16.26 44.47 44.28
CA TYR A 17 16.79 43.26 43.67
C TYR A 17 16.69 43.34 42.14
N TYR A 18 15.51 43.69 41.61
CA TYR A 18 15.31 43.90 40.18
C TYR A 18 16.25 44.96 39.60
N LYS A 19 16.42 46.10 40.28
CA LYS A 19 17.36 47.12 39.80
C LYS A 19 18.80 46.61 39.78
N ARG A 20 19.22 45.86 40.80
CA ARG A 20 20.57 45.32 40.88
C ARG A 20 20.80 44.19 39.85
N SER A 21 19.79 43.37 39.54
CA SER A 21 19.86 42.40 38.44
C SER A 21 19.90 43.08 37.07
N LEU A 22 19.14 44.16 36.86
CA LEU A 22 19.16 44.92 35.60
C LEU A 22 20.51 45.62 35.40
N ASP A 23 21.06 46.22 36.46
CA ASP A 23 22.40 46.83 36.44
C ASP A 23 23.50 45.77 36.25
N GLN A 24 23.29 44.52 36.70
CA GLN A 24 24.25 43.41 36.51
C GLN A 24 24.21 42.83 35.09
N HIS A 25 23.04 42.81 34.43
CA HIS A 25 22.91 42.49 33.01
C HIS A 25 23.41 43.62 32.10
N GLN A 26 23.25 44.89 32.49
CA GLN A 26 23.83 46.03 31.75
C GLN A 26 25.34 46.18 32.00
N SER A 27 25.84 45.82 33.19
CA SER A 27 27.27 45.91 33.50
C SER A 27 28.10 44.72 32.99
N SER A 28 27.46 43.60 32.60
CA SER A 28 28.15 42.52 31.85
C SER A 28 28.10 42.72 30.33
N ALA A 29 27.39 43.75 29.83
CA ALA A 29 27.40 44.17 28.44
C ALA A 29 28.65 45.03 28.11
N GLY A 30 29.80 44.59 28.62
CA GLY A 30 31.12 45.02 28.16
C GLY A 30 31.62 44.20 26.96
N SER A 31 30.72 43.44 26.30
CA SER A 31 31.02 42.75 25.06
C SER A 31 30.65 43.62 23.87
N ARG A 32 31.56 43.68 22.89
CA ARG A 32 31.36 44.40 21.62
C ARG A 32 29.98 44.06 21.04
N PRO A 33 29.13 45.04 20.68
CA PRO A 33 27.81 44.78 20.09
C PRO A 33 27.86 43.93 18.82
N GLY A 34 29.02 43.82 18.15
CA GLY A 34 29.19 42.97 16.97
C GLY A 34 29.25 41.45 17.23
N ALA A 35 29.46 40.99 18.47
CA ALA A 35 29.56 39.54 18.75
C ALA A 35 28.19 38.90 18.99
N GLU A 36 27.26 39.60 19.65
CA GLU A 36 25.89 39.13 19.88
C GLU A 36 25.06 39.18 18.58
N THR A 37 25.24 40.20 17.75
CA THR A 37 24.59 40.26 16.43
C THR A 37 25.07 39.14 15.52
N ALA A 38 26.37 38.84 15.50
CA ALA A 38 26.92 37.77 14.69
C ALA A 38 26.40 36.37 15.11
N HIS A 39 26.14 36.16 16.40
CA HIS A 39 25.53 34.92 16.88
C HIS A 39 24.10 34.75 16.37
N VAL A 40 23.29 35.81 16.49
CA VAL A 40 21.91 35.80 16.01
C VAL A 40 21.86 35.63 14.48
N ASP A 41 22.76 36.29 13.75
CA ASP A 41 22.86 36.14 12.29
C ASP A 41 23.24 34.70 11.89
N CYS A 42 24.11 34.04 12.67
CA CYS A 42 24.44 32.63 12.47
C CYS A 42 23.25 31.69 12.73
N GLU A 43 22.51 31.91 13.82
CA GLU A 43 21.31 31.12 14.14
C GLU A 43 20.22 31.30 13.08
N VAL A 44 20.03 32.53 12.59
CA VAL A 44 19.07 32.82 11.51
C VAL A 44 19.47 32.10 10.23
N ALA A 45 20.75 32.13 9.85
CA ALA A 45 21.23 31.43 8.66
C ALA A 45 21.07 29.90 8.76
N GLU A 46 21.27 29.33 9.95
CA GLU A 46 21.04 27.90 10.21
C GLU A 46 19.54 27.55 10.05
N MET A 47 18.67 28.34 10.68
CA MET A 47 17.22 28.16 10.59
C MET A 47 16.70 28.33 9.16
N GLU A 48 17.20 29.31 8.40
CA GLU A 48 16.86 29.49 6.99
C GLU A 48 17.28 28.29 6.14
N GLY A 49 18.45 27.71 6.44
CA GLY A 49 18.92 26.47 5.82
C GLY A 49 18.00 25.29 6.09
N ASP A 50 17.56 25.13 7.34
CA ASP A 50 16.64 24.08 7.76
C ASP A 50 15.26 24.22 7.12
N VAL A 51 14.72 25.45 7.07
CA VAL A 51 13.45 25.74 6.40
C VAL A 51 13.54 25.35 4.93
N GLN A 52 14.60 25.76 4.24
CA GLN A 52 14.78 25.42 2.83
C GLN A 52 14.91 23.91 2.60
N ALA A 53 15.59 23.19 3.51
CA ALA A 53 15.70 21.74 3.44
C ALA A 53 14.33 21.06 3.62
N LEU A 54 13.51 21.53 4.56
CA LEU A 54 12.16 21.01 4.81
C LEU A 54 11.21 21.29 3.64
N GLU A 55 11.27 22.48 3.04
CA GLU A 55 10.49 22.82 1.84
C GLU A 55 10.81 21.87 0.67
N ARG A 56 12.09 21.60 0.42
CA ARG A 56 12.52 20.64 -0.61
C ARG A 56 12.02 19.23 -0.30
N LYS A 57 12.08 18.81 0.97
CA LYS A 57 11.60 17.49 1.39
C LYS A 57 10.10 17.34 1.16
N LEU A 58 9.31 18.32 1.58
CA LEU A 58 7.85 18.33 1.40
C LEU A 58 7.46 18.28 -0.07
N PHE A 59 8.12 19.06 -0.92
CA PHE A 59 7.88 19.05 -2.35
C PHE A 59 8.14 17.67 -2.99
N LEU A 60 9.24 17.02 -2.62
CA LEU A 60 9.55 15.68 -3.12
C LEU A 60 8.58 14.62 -2.59
N GLU A 61 8.14 14.75 -1.35
CA GLU A 61 7.15 13.86 -0.74
C GLU A 61 5.79 13.98 -1.42
N GLU A 62 5.37 15.20 -1.78
CA GLU A 62 4.16 15.43 -2.57
C GLU A 62 4.24 14.80 -3.97
N ILE A 63 5.38 14.96 -4.67
CA ILE A 63 5.60 14.28 -5.95
C ILE A 63 5.53 12.76 -5.78
N ALA A 64 6.21 12.22 -4.77
CA ALA A 64 6.23 10.80 -4.50
C ALA A 64 4.81 10.28 -4.25
N LEU A 65 4.02 10.98 -3.44
CA LEU A 65 2.64 10.64 -3.14
C LEU A 65 1.78 10.60 -4.41
N ASN A 66 1.82 11.66 -5.22
CA ASN A 66 1.06 11.74 -6.48
C ASN A 66 1.43 10.60 -7.44
N VAL A 67 2.72 10.33 -7.63
CA VAL A 67 3.19 9.23 -8.50
C VAL A 67 2.76 7.87 -7.95
N THR A 68 2.79 7.67 -6.63
CA THR A 68 2.35 6.41 -6.04
C THR A 68 0.85 6.20 -6.15
N ASP A 69 0.04 7.26 -5.98
CA ASP A 69 -1.42 7.19 -6.05
C ASP A 69 -1.87 6.83 -7.48
N GLU A 70 -1.35 7.53 -8.49
CA GLU A 70 -1.62 7.24 -9.90
C GLU A 70 -1.21 5.80 -10.28
N ARG A 71 -0.06 5.35 -9.76
CA ARG A 71 0.44 4.00 -10.02
C ARG A 71 -0.41 2.94 -9.33
N CYS A 72 -0.85 3.16 -8.10
CA CYS A 72 -1.75 2.28 -7.38
C CYS A 72 -3.08 2.15 -8.12
N ASP A 73 -3.69 3.27 -8.52
CA ASP A 73 -4.92 3.29 -9.30
C ASP A 73 -4.82 2.53 -10.63
N PHE A 74 -3.71 2.71 -11.34
CA PHE A 74 -3.45 1.99 -12.59
C PHE A 74 -3.32 0.47 -12.36
N LEU A 75 -2.59 0.07 -11.33
CA LEU A 75 -2.41 -1.34 -10.98
C LEU A 75 -3.71 -2.00 -10.54
N ASP A 76 -4.52 -1.30 -9.74
CA ASP A 76 -5.82 -1.79 -9.28
C ASP A 76 -6.79 -2.02 -10.44
N LYS A 77 -6.85 -1.08 -11.39
CA LYS A 77 -7.67 -1.23 -12.61
C LYS A 77 -7.22 -2.45 -13.42
N ASN A 78 -5.91 -2.61 -13.63
CA ASN A 78 -5.37 -3.75 -14.36
C ASN A 78 -5.62 -5.08 -13.64
N HIS A 79 -5.45 -5.11 -12.32
CA HIS A 79 -5.70 -6.31 -11.53
C HIS A 79 -7.16 -6.78 -11.66
N ARG A 80 -8.12 -5.84 -11.58
CA ARG A 80 -9.55 -6.14 -11.80
C ARG A 80 -9.83 -6.67 -13.21
N LEU A 81 -9.20 -6.08 -14.23
CA LEU A 81 -9.34 -6.56 -15.62
C LEU A 81 -8.81 -7.99 -15.78
N LEU A 82 -7.64 -8.28 -15.23
CA LEU A 82 -7.05 -9.62 -15.26
C LEU A 82 -7.92 -10.64 -14.54
N GLN A 83 -8.45 -10.29 -13.36
CA GLN A 83 -9.34 -11.17 -12.60
C GLN A 83 -10.65 -11.48 -13.35
N ASN A 84 -11.21 -10.48 -14.03
CA ASN A 84 -12.40 -10.67 -14.87
C ASN A 84 -12.10 -11.58 -16.07
N ASN A 85 -10.95 -11.39 -16.73
CA ASN A 85 -10.52 -12.22 -17.84
C ASN A 85 -10.30 -13.67 -17.41
N GLU A 86 -9.64 -13.88 -16.27
CA GLU A 86 -9.42 -15.21 -15.69
C GLU A 86 -10.76 -15.90 -15.40
N SER A 87 -11.71 -15.20 -14.78
CA SER A 87 -13.05 -15.71 -14.52
C SER A 87 -13.79 -16.06 -15.82
N GLY A 88 -13.65 -15.23 -16.86
CA GLY A 88 -14.22 -15.47 -18.18
C GLY A 88 -13.64 -16.71 -18.86
N LEU A 89 -12.32 -16.84 -18.86
CA LEU A 89 -11.61 -18.01 -19.40
C LEU A 89 -11.98 -19.29 -18.66
N HIS A 90 -12.07 -19.24 -17.33
CA HIS A 90 -12.46 -20.39 -16.54
C HIS A 90 -13.86 -20.87 -16.92
N ARG A 91 -14.84 -19.96 -17.01
CA ARG A 91 -16.21 -20.28 -17.45
C ARG A 91 -16.23 -20.88 -18.86
N GLN A 92 -15.50 -20.29 -19.81
CA GLN A 92 -15.40 -20.83 -21.17
C GLN A 92 -14.79 -22.24 -21.18
N SER A 93 -13.72 -22.44 -20.42
CA SER A 93 -13.09 -23.76 -20.27
C SER A 93 -14.07 -24.79 -19.73
N THR A 94 -14.86 -24.46 -18.70
CA THR A 94 -15.89 -25.35 -18.16
C THR A 94 -16.94 -25.71 -19.21
N VAL A 95 -17.42 -24.73 -19.99
CA VAL A 95 -18.42 -24.96 -21.06
C VAL A 95 -17.85 -25.84 -22.16
N CYS A 96 -16.62 -25.57 -22.61
CA CYS A 96 -15.94 -26.37 -23.62
C CYS A 96 -15.73 -27.81 -23.15
N ASN A 97 -15.32 -28.01 -21.90
CA ASN A 97 -15.15 -29.35 -21.33
C ASN A 97 -16.48 -30.11 -21.27
N ALA A 98 -17.56 -29.46 -20.81
CA ALA A 98 -18.88 -30.09 -20.80
C ALA A 98 -19.34 -30.49 -22.21
N SER A 99 -19.11 -29.61 -23.20
CA SER A 99 -19.44 -29.88 -24.60
C SER A 99 -18.62 -31.03 -25.18
N LEU A 100 -17.35 -31.12 -24.80
CA LEU A 100 -16.47 -32.21 -25.21
C LEU A 100 -16.93 -33.56 -24.64
N GLU A 101 -17.29 -33.60 -23.36
CA GLU A 101 -17.82 -34.83 -22.73
C GLU A 101 -19.15 -35.27 -23.35
N GLU A 102 -20.03 -34.32 -23.69
CA GLU A 102 -21.27 -34.64 -24.44
C GLU A 102 -20.96 -35.25 -25.82
N LEU A 103 -19.96 -34.71 -26.53
CA LEU A 103 -19.57 -35.21 -27.83
C LEU A 103 -18.97 -36.62 -27.74
N LYS A 104 -18.12 -36.88 -26.74
CA LYS A 104 -17.56 -38.22 -26.48
C LYS A 104 -18.68 -39.23 -26.23
N LEU A 105 -19.65 -38.89 -25.39
CA LEU A 105 -20.79 -39.77 -25.12
C LEU A 105 -21.60 -40.08 -26.39
N LYS A 106 -21.84 -39.06 -27.23
CA LYS A 106 -22.49 -39.27 -28.54
C LYS A 106 -21.67 -40.17 -29.46
N GLN A 107 -20.35 -40.01 -29.46
CA GLN A 107 -19.44 -40.86 -30.24
C GLN A 107 -19.49 -42.31 -29.76
N GLU A 108 -19.42 -42.56 -28.45
CA GLU A 108 -19.54 -43.90 -27.87
C GLU A 108 -20.88 -44.56 -28.22
N ALA A 109 -21.98 -43.83 -28.11
CA ALA A 109 -23.30 -44.33 -28.48
C ALA A 109 -23.38 -44.70 -29.98
N CYS A 110 -22.79 -43.88 -30.86
CA CYS A 110 -22.71 -44.18 -32.29
C CYS A 110 -21.86 -45.42 -32.56
N GLN A 111 -20.69 -45.55 -31.94
CA GLN A 111 -19.82 -46.72 -32.07
C GLN A 111 -20.53 -47.99 -31.60
N PHE A 112 -21.22 -47.92 -30.46
CA PHE A 112 -21.99 -49.04 -29.93
C PHE A 112 -23.15 -49.44 -30.86
N SER A 113 -23.88 -48.46 -31.42
CA SER A 113 -24.95 -48.74 -32.39
C SER A 113 -24.41 -49.40 -33.67
N GLN A 114 -23.25 -48.96 -34.16
CA GLN A 114 -22.60 -49.60 -35.31
C GLN A 114 -22.16 -51.03 -34.98
N PHE A 115 -21.60 -51.25 -33.79
CA PHE A 115 -21.23 -52.58 -33.31
C PHE A 115 -22.43 -53.53 -33.27
N GLN A 116 -23.58 -53.10 -32.72
CA GLN A 116 -24.81 -53.89 -32.69
C GLN A 116 -25.33 -54.22 -34.09
N LYS A 117 -25.21 -53.30 -35.06
CA LYS A 117 -25.60 -53.58 -36.45
C LYS A 117 -24.71 -54.61 -37.12
N ALA A 118 -23.40 -54.59 -36.82
CA ALA A 118 -22.43 -55.51 -37.37
C ALA A 118 -22.45 -56.89 -36.68
N ASN A 119 -22.94 -56.96 -35.45
CA ASN A 119 -23.00 -58.18 -34.63
C ASN A 119 -24.43 -58.32 -34.10
N PRO A 120 -25.32 -59.07 -34.78
CA PRO A 120 -26.69 -59.31 -34.32
C PRO A 120 -26.71 -59.97 -32.95
N LEU A 121 -27.72 -59.64 -32.13
CA LEU A 121 -27.83 -60.13 -30.76
C LEU A 121 -27.95 -61.66 -30.69
N GLU A 122 -28.48 -62.30 -31.75
CA GLU A 122 -28.56 -63.75 -31.86
C GLU A 122 -27.17 -64.43 -31.87
N ASP A 123 -26.12 -63.73 -32.28
CA ASP A 123 -24.74 -64.23 -32.38
C ASP A 123 -23.84 -63.77 -31.22
N TRP A 124 -24.39 -63.07 -30.22
CA TRP A 124 -23.60 -62.56 -29.08
C TRP A 124 -23.27 -63.68 -28.09
N ILE A 125 -21.99 -64.04 -28.03
CA ILE A 125 -21.39 -64.85 -26.96
C ILE A 125 -20.91 -63.91 -25.84
N VAL A 126 -20.78 -64.36 -24.59
CA VAL A 126 -20.34 -63.54 -23.43
C VAL A 126 -19.02 -62.76 -23.69
N CYS A 127 -18.20 -63.24 -24.62
CA CYS A 127 -16.93 -62.61 -25.02
C CYS A 127 -17.06 -61.49 -26.09
N SER A 128 -18.27 -61.15 -26.54
CA SER A 128 -18.51 -60.21 -27.65
C SER A 128 -18.62 -58.75 -27.20
N LEU A 129 -18.69 -58.47 -25.90
CA LEU A 129 -18.80 -57.10 -25.43
C LEU A 129 -17.46 -56.36 -25.67
N PRO A 130 -17.50 -55.11 -26.15
CA PRO A 130 -16.31 -54.26 -26.20
C PRO A 130 -15.67 -54.26 -24.82
N ASN A 131 -14.38 -54.54 -24.75
CA ASN A 131 -13.66 -54.59 -23.48
C ASN A 131 -13.54 -53.17 -22.91
N ILE A 132 -14.55 -52.77 -22.14
CA ILE A 132 -14.69 -51.48 -21.43
C ILE A 132 -13.59 -51.23 -20.38
N PHE A 133 -12.62 -52.14 -20.23
CA PHE A 133 -11.50 -52.01 -19.29
C PHE A 133 -10.19 -51.50 -19.91
N PHE A 134 -10.14 -51.19 -21.22
CA PHE A 134 -8.94 -50.57 -21.80
C PHE A 134 -8.97 -49.04 -21.65
N ASN A 135 -8.49 -48.58 -20.51
CA ASN A 135 -8.07 -47.20 -20.22
C ASN A 135 -6.76 -46.79 -20.93
N ASP A 136 -6.35 -47.49 -22.00
CA ASP A 136 -5.08 -47.21 -22.67
C ASP A 136 -5.31 -46.49 -24.01
N LEU A 137 -5.71 -45.21 -23.92
CA LEU A 137 -5.41 -44.23 -24.96
C LEU A 137 -4.22 -43.40 -24.48
N GLN A 138 -3.03 -43.92 -24.74
CA GLN A 138 -1.86 -43.08 -24.96
C GLN A 138 -2.02 -42.41 -26.33
N LEU A 139 -2.32 -41.11 -26.34
CA LEU A 139 -1.81 -40.06 -27.23
C LEU A 139 -2.43 -38.70 -26.89
#